data_AF-A0A7S2K701-F1
#
_entry.id   AF-A0A7S2K701-F1
#
_cell.length_a   1.000
_cell.length_b   1.000
_cell.length_c   1.000
_cell.angle_alpha   90.00
_cell.angle_beta   90.00
_cell.angle_gamma   90.00
#
_symmetry.space_group_name_H-M   'P 1'
#
loop_
_entity.id
_entity.type
_entity.pdbx_description
1 polymer ?
#
loop_
_entity_poly.entity_id
_entity_poly.type
_entity_poly.pdbx_seq_one_letter_code
_entity_poly.pdbx_strand_id
1 'polypeptide(L)'
;AGLAAALPLAQKCLDKSDRLFSQKTKPVNFVNQASMPLKICLFAEDDRLCVVPLGGVGGACVVTLDPGLRAQLRPPGTGVRFQLKVLQPGLIERKLYMAHVHRGASVQLRSHDCACEG
;
A
#
# COMPACT_ATOMS: atom_id res chain seq x y z
N ALA A 1 2.05 14.92 41.94
CA ALA A 1 2.14 15.48 40.57
C ALA A 1 2.51 14.46 39.48
N GLY A 2 2.77 13.17 39.78
CA GLY A 2 3.24 12.19 38.78
C GLY A 2 2.18 11.46 37.94
N LEU A 3 0.91 11.41 38.37
CA LEU A 3 -0.14 10.67 37.65
C LEU A 3 -0.73 11.42 36.44
N ALA A 4 -0.82 12.75 36.51
CA ALA A 4 -1.43 13.54 35.44
C ALA A 4 -0.61 13.58 34.14
N ALA A 5 0.72 13.43 34.25
CA ALA A 5 1.63 13.36 33.10
C ALA A 5 1.74 11.93 32.49
N ALA A 6 1.21 10.90 33.16
CA ALA A 6 1.27 9.52 32.70
C ALA A 6 0.14 9.15 31.72
N LEU A 7 -1.05 9.74 31.89
CA LEU A 7 -2.21 9.51 31.01
C LEU A 7 -1.92 9.85 29.52
N PRO A 8 -1.24 10.97 29.19
CA PRO A 8 -0.91 11.30 27.81
C PRO A 8 0.09 10.32 27.16
N LEU A 9 0.98 9.70 27.94
CA LEU A 9 1.96 8.75 27.41
C LEU A 9 1.32 7.39 27.16
N ALA A 10 0.51 6.90 28.10
CA ALA A 10 -0.24 5.65 27.94
C ALA A 10 -1.11 5.68 26.69
N GLN A 11 -1.84 6.78 26.46
CA GLN A 11 -2.64 6.96 25.25
C GLN A 11 -1.78 6.94 23.98
N LYS A 12 -0.66 7.67 23.94
CA LYS A 12 0.26 7.65 22.80
C LYS A 12 0.81 6.25 22.50
N CYS A 13 1.09 5.47 23.54
CA CYS A 13 1.53 4.08 23.39
C CYS A 13 0.44 3.19 22.80
N LEU A 14 -0.81 3.34 23.26
CA LEU A 14 -1.97 2.64 22.70
C LEU A 14 -2.18 3.02 21.24
N ASP A 15 -2.22 4.31 20.91
CA ASP A 15 -2.40 4.79 19.53
C ASP A 15 -1.30 4.26 18.59
N LYS A 16 -0.06 4.23 19.09
CA LYS A 16 1.08 3.66 18.34
C LYS A 16 0.94 2.15 18.16
N SER A 17 0.50 1.43 19.20
CA SER A 17 0.23 -0.01 19.15
C SER A 17 -0.83 -0.31 18.09
N ASP A 18 -1.97 0.37 18.16
CA ASP A 18 -3.11 0.17 17.25
C ASP A 18 -2.74 0.45 15.80
N ARG A 19 -1.93 1.50 15.57
CA ARG A 19 -1.38 1.82 14.26
C ARG A 19 -0.50 0.69 13.72
N LEU A 20 0.46 0.22 14.52
CA LEU A 20 1.37 -0.84 14.11
C LEU A 20 0.64 -2.16 13.89
N PHE A 21 -0.31 -2.48 14.77
CA PHE A 21 -1.16 -3.65 14.67
C PHE A 21 -1.97 -3.62 13.38
N SER A 22 -2.64 -2.51 13.08
CA SER A 22 -3.40 -2.32 11.84
C SER A 22 -2.51 -2.45 10.60
N GLN A 23 -1.29 -1.91 10.64
CA GLN A 23 -0.34 -2.03 9.55
C GLN A 23 0.10 -3.48 9.29
N LYS A 24 0.26 -4.29 10.34
CA LYS A 24 0.71 -5.68 10.21
C LYS A 24 -0.41 -6.65 9.86
N THR A 25 -1.59 -6.46 10.44
CA THR A 25 -2.73 -7.38 10.33
C THR A 25 -3.61 -7.15 9.11
N LYS A 26 -3.60 -5.94 8.54
CA LYS A 26 -4.40 -5.58 7.36
C LYS A 26 -3.49 -5.13 6.21
N PRO A 27 -2.71 -6.05 5.59
CA PRO A 27 -1.96 -5.73 4.38
C PRO A 27 -2.92 -5.48 3.20
N VAL A 28 -2.41 -4.86 2.14
CA VAL A 28 -3.06 -4.92 0.83
C VAL A 28 -2.43 -6.08 0.08
N ASN A 29 -3.25 -7.06 -0.29
CA ASN A 29 -2.81 -8.26 -1.00
C ASN A 29 -2.93 -8.03 -2.50
N PHE A 30 -1.94 -8.47 -3.27
CA PHE A 30 -1.94 -8.38 -4.73
C PHE A 30 -1.70 -9.76 -5.32
N VAL A 31 -2.38 -10.05 -6.43
CA VAL A 31 -2.08 -11.17 -7.31
C VAL A 31 -1.95 -10.66 -8.74
N ASN A 32 -0.84 -11.01 -9.41
CA ASN A 32 -0.64 -10.67 -10.81
C ASN A 32 -1.28 -11.74 -11.69
N GLN A 33 -2.43 -11.43 -12.30
CA GLN A 33 -3.10 -12.28 -13.30
C GLN A 33 -2.76 -11.85 -14.74
N ALA A 34 -1.95 -10.80 -14.92
CA ALA A 34 -1.46 -10.42 -16.24
C ALA A 34 -0.39 -11.41 -16.73
N SER A 35 -0.22 -11.48 -18.05
CA SER A 35 0.81 -12.30 -18.69
C SER A 35 2.21 -11.67 -18.68
N MET A 36 2.42 -10.58 -17.94
CA MET A 36 3.67 -9.84 -17.86
C MET A 36 3.98 -9.40 -16.42
N PRO A 37 5.25 -9.17 -16.07
CA PRO A 37 5.60 -8.59 -14.79
C PRO A 37 4.95 -7.22 -14.61
N LEU A 38 4.51 -6.92 -13.39
CA LEU A 38 3.89 -5.64 -13.05
C LEU A 38 4.66 -4.99 -11.90
N LYS A 39 4.98 -3.70 -12.03
CA LYS A 39 5.44 -2.88 -10.91
C LYS A 39 4.25 -2.15 -10.28
N ILE A 40 4.09 -2.35 -8.99
CA ILE A 40 3.00 -1.85 -8.17
C ILE A 40 3.56 -0.79 -7.23
N CYS A 41 2.92 0.37 -7.21
CA CYS A 41 3.25 1.46 -6.29
C CYS A 41 1.98 1.95 -5.58
N LEU A 42 2.02 2.11 -4.26
CA LEU A 42 0.96 2.78 -3.50
C LEU A 42 1.36 4.19 -3.09
N PHE A 43 0.43 5.11 -3.21
CA PHE A 43 0.54 6.52 -2.85
C PHE A 43 -0.54 6.89 -1.84
N ALA A 44 -0.36 8.02 -1.18
CA ALA A 44 -1.39 8.58 -0.32
C ALA A 44 -2.67 8.88 -1.12
N GLU A 45 -3.84 8.79 -0.49
CA GLU A 45 -5.13 9.08 -1.14
C GLU A 45 -5.17 10.51 -1.71
N ASP A 46 -4.56 11.46 -1.00
CA ASP A 46 -4.51 12.88 -1.33
C ASP A 46 -3.34 13.28 -2.25
N ASP A 47 -2.46 12.34 -2.64
CA ASP A 47 -1.37 12.61 -3.59
C ASP A 47 -1.89 12.68 -5.03
N ARG A 48 -2.20 13.90 -5.46
CA ARG A 48 -2.72 14.18 -6.82
C ARG A 48 -1.71 13.87 -7.94
N LEU A 49 -0.41 13.85 -7.63
CA LEU A 49 0.64 13.69 -8.63
C LEU A 49 1.20 12.26 -8.66
N CYS A 50 1.07 11.52 -7.56
CA CYS A 50 1.58 10.15 -7.40
C CYS A 50 3.06 10.04 -7.81
N VAL A 51 3.88 10.91 -7.23
CA VAL A 51 5.32 11.03 -7.54
C VAL A 51 6.15 10.17 -6.60
N VAL A 52 5.85 10.22 -5.30
CA VAL A 52 6.63 9.52 -4.27
C VAL A 52 5.75 8.46 -3.60
N PRO A 53 6.05 7.16 -3.79
CA PRO A 53 5.29 6.10 -3.12
C PRO A 53 5.37 6.21 -1.60
N LEU A 54 4.37 5.66 -0.93
CA LEU A 54 4.37 5.57 0.53
C LEU A 54 5.57 4.76 1.02
N GLY A 55 6.37 5.37 1.89
CA GLY A 55 7.64 4.79 2.36
C GLY A 55 8.83 5.04 1.43
N GLY A 56 8.69 5.87 0.40
CA GLY A 56 9.79 6.32 -0.47
C GLY A 56 10.00 5.46 -1.72
N VAL A 57 10.92 5.91 -2.57
CA VAL A 57 11.32 5.20 -3.80
C VAL A 57 12.00 3.89 -3.42
N GLY A 58 11.51 2.76 -3.95
CA GLY A 58 11.98 1.42 -3.55
C GLY A 58 11.57 1.02 -2.13
N GLY A 59 10.68 1.78 -1.50
CA GLY A 59 10.21 1.53 -0.14
C GLY A 59 9.18 0.40 -0.02
N ALA A 60 8.62 0.27 1.18
CA ALA A 60 7.71 -0.82 1.56
C ALA A 60 6.37 -0.89 0.79
N CYS A 61 6.06 0.10 -0.06
CA CYS A 61 4.87 0.12 -0.91
C CYS A 61 5.19 0.09 -2.40
N VAL A 62 6.38 -0.41 -2.76
CA VAL A 62 6.79 -0.63 -4.14
C VAL A 62 7.19 -2.10 -4.28
N VAL A 63 6.64 -2.79 -5.28
CA VAL A 63 7.03 -4.17 -5.58
C VAL A 63 6.88 -4.46 -7.06
N THR A 64 7.81 -5.22 -7.62
CA THR A 64 7.66 -5.83 -8.95
C THR A 64 7.20 -7.27 -8.75
N LEU A 65 6.17 -7.67 -9.47
CA LEU A 65 5.49 -8.95 -9.31
C LEU A 65 5.40 -9.67 -10.65
N ASP A 66 6.03 -10.84 -10.74
CA ASP A 66 5.97 -11.67 -11.95
C ASP A 66 4.57 -12.29 -12.16
N PRO A 67 4.25 -12.72 -13.40
CA PRO A 67 2.97 -13.38 -13.70
C PRO A 67 2.65 -14.53 -12.74
N GLY A 68 1.42 -14.58 -12.25
CA GLY A 68 0.92 -15.63 -11.34
C GLY A 68 1.37 -15.48 -9.88
N LEU A 69 2.30 -14.57 -9.57
CA LEU A 69 2.79 -14.38 -8.22
C LEU A 69 1.89 -13.49 -7.38
N ARG A 70 2.10 -13.55 -6.06
CA ARG A 70 1.38 -12.77 -5.05
C ARG A 70 2.32 -11.93 -4.21
N ALA A 71 1.87 -10.76 -3.80
CA ALA A 71 2.60 -9.87 -2.90
C ALA A 71 1.69 -9.27 -1.84
N GLN A 72 2.29 -8.83 -0.74
CA GLN A 72 1.62 -8.11 0.32
C GLN A 72 2.34 -6.80 0.61
N LEU A 73 1.66 -5.67 0.42
CA LEU A 73 2.17 -4.37 0.83
C LEU A 73 1.53 -3.97 2.15
N ARG A 74 2.33 -3.34 3.03
CA ARG A 74 1.90 -2.91 4.36
C ARG A 74 2.12 -1.40 4.51
N PRO A 75 1.22 -0.58 3.94
CA PRO A 75 1.40 0.87 3.93
C PRO A 75 1.62 1.43 5.34
N PRO A 76 2.67 2.25 5.54
CA PRO A 76 2.94 2.87 6.83
C PRO A 76 1.83 3.87 7.21
N GLY A 77 1.76 4.20 8.50
CA GLY A 77 0.80 5.17 9.01
C GLY A 77 -0.61 4.60 9.20
N THR A 78 -1.56 5.51 9.41
CA THR A 78 -2.97 5.20 9.72
C THR A 78 -3.89 5.28 8.50
N GLY A 79 -3.36 5.62 7.32
CA GLY A 79 -4.14 5.71 6.09
C GLY A 79 -4.90 4.41 5.82
N VAL A 80 -6.16 4.55 5.39
CA VAL A 80 -7.06 3.42 5.08
C VAL A 80 -7.22 3.25 3.58
N ARG A 81 -7.16 4.33 2.81
CA ARG A 81 -7.28 4.34 1.35
C ARG A 81 -5.98 4.83 0.72
N PHE A 82 -5.73 4.34 -0.48
CA PHE A 82 -4.49 4.57 -1.21
C PHE A 82 -4.78 4.67 -2.70
N GLN A 83 -3.96 5.47 -3.39
CA GLN A 83 -3.90 5.41 -4.84
C GLN A 83 -2.93 4.31 -5.26
N LEU A 84 -3.38 3.41 -6.11
CA LEU A 84 -2.61 2.34 -6.72
C LEU A 84 -2.19 2.79 -8.12
N LYS A 85 -0.90 2.76 -8.42
CA LYS A 85 -0.35 2.92 -9.78
C LYS A 85 0.28 1.61 -10.21
N VAL A 86 -0.17 1.10 -11.36
CA VAL A 86 0.37 -0.12 -11.95
C VAL A 86 1.15 0.25 -13.20
N LEU A 87 2.38 -0.26 -13.27
CA LEU A 87 3.37 0.06 -14.28
C LEU A 87 3.87 -1.24 -14.92
N GLN A 88 4.17 -1.19 -16.20
CA GLN A 88 4.96 -2.22 -16.86
C GLN A 88 6.45 -1.89 -16.62
N PRO A 89 7.23 -2.78 -15.99
CA PRO A 89 8.65 -2.57 -15.76
C PRO A 89 9.42 -2.62 -17.09
N GLY A 90 10.50 -1.85 -17.18
CA GLY A 90 11.36 -1.74 -18.36
C GLY A 90 12.38 -0.62 -18.17
N LEU A 91 13.17 -0.31 -19.21
CA LEU A 91 14.12 0.80 -19.19
C LEU A 91 13.41 2.14 -18.93
N ILE A 92 12.22 2.30 -19.50
CA ILE A 92 11.29 3.38 -19.22
C ILE A 92 10.00 2.74 -18.74
N GLU A 93 9.62 3.02 -17.50
CA GLU A 93 8.40 2.45 -16.91
C GLU A 93 7.17 3.03 -17.60
N ARG A 94 6.30 2.16 -18.10
CA ARG A 94 5.05 2.56 -18.75
C ARG A 94 3.90 2.45 -17.78
N LYS A 95 3.16 3.54 -17.55
CA LYS A 95 1.91 3.49 -16.79
C LYS A 95 0.87 2.67 -17.54
N LEU A 96 0.32 1.65 -16.88
CA LEU A 96 -0.81 0.87 -17.39
C LEU A 96 -2.12 1.50 -16.94
N TYR A 97 -2.35 1.59 -15.64
CA TYR A 97 -3.56 2.18 -15.06
C TYR A 97 -3.35 2.67 -13.63
N MET A 98 -4.37 3.35 -13.12
CA MET A 98 -4.48 3.77 -11.73
C MET A 98 -5.80 3.30 -11.14
N ALA A 99 -5.82 3.02 -9.85
CA ALA A 99 -7.02 2.61 -9.12
C ALA A 99 -6.97 3.10 -7.68
N HIS A 100 -8.07 2.94 -6.94
CA HIS A 100 -8.11 3.16 -5.50
C HIS A 100 -8.21 1.81 -4.81
N VAL A 101 -7.38 1.63 -3.77
CA VAL A 101 -7.40 0.42 -2.94
C VAL A 101 -7.49 0.83 -1.47
N HIS A 102 -7.97 -0.10 -0.65
CA HIS A 102 -8.07 0.12 0.79
C HIS A 102 -7.27 -0.93 1.55
N ARG A 103 -6.88 -0.58 2.77
CA ARG A 103 -6.16 -1.44 3.70
C ARG A 103 -6.96 -2.71 3.97
N GLY A 104 -6.35 -3.88 3.80
CA GLY A 104 -7.02 -5.17 3.94
C GLY A 104 -7.58 -5.74 2.63
N ALA A 105 -7.64 -4.96 1.56
CA ALA A 105 -8.16 -5.42 0.27
C ALA A 105 -7.28 -6.51 -0.36
N SER A 106 -7.92 -7.36 -1.14
CA SER A 106 -7.28 -8.29 -2.07
C SER A 106 -7.50 -7.82 -3.51
N VAL A 107 -6.41 -7.55 -4.22
CA VAL A 107 -6.44 -6.90 -5.52
C VAL A 107 -5.95 -7.88 -6.58
N GLN A 108 -6.83 -8.21 -7.52
CA GLN A 108 -6.51 -9.00 -8.69
C GLN A 108 -6.08 -8.06 -9.82
N LEU A 109 -4.77 -8.06 -10.10
CA LEU A 109 -4.16 -7.19 -11.12
C LEU A 109 -4.22 -7.87 -12.47
N ARG A 110 -4.80 -7.18 -13.46
CA ARG A 110 -4.90 -7.65 -14.85
C ARG A 110 -4.12 -6.68 -15.75
N SER A 111 -4.09 -6.98 -17.05
CA SER A 111 -3.29 -6.23 -18.02
C SER A 111 -3.72 -4.76 -18.16
N HIS A 112 -4.99 -4.44 -17.95
CA HIS A 112 -5.55 -3.10 -18.22
C HIS A 112 -6.39 -2.52 -17.07
N ASP A 113 -6.74 -3.35 -16.10
CA ASP A 113 -7.59 -3.02 -14.97
C ASP A 113 -7.21 -3.86 -13.74
N CYS A 114 -7.93 -3.63 -12.64
CA CYS A 114 -7.86 -4.49 -11.48
C CYS A 114 -9.25 -4.67 -10.87
N ALA A 115 -9.47 -5.83 -10.25
CA ALA A 115 -10.63 -6.08 -9.40
C ALA A 115 -10.20 -6.05 -7.93
N CYS A 116 -10.93 -5.30 -7.10
CA CYS A 116 -10.70 -5.26 -5.66
C CYS A 116 -11.79 -6.09 -4.95
N GLU A 117 -11.37 -7.06 -4.17
CA GLU A 117 -12.21 -7.84 -3.27
C GLU A 117 -11.83 -7.45 -1.84
N GLY A 118 -12.77 -6.84 -1.12
CA GLY A 118 -12.53 -6.31 0.23
C GLY A 118 -13.71 -5.51 0.72
#